data_AF-A0A0L0ELY6-F1
#
_entry.id   AF-A0A0L0ELY6-F1
#
_cell.length_a   1.000
_cell.length_b   1.000
_cell.length_c   1.000
_cell.angle_alpha   90.00
_cell.angle_beta   90.00
_cell.angle_gamma   90.00
#
_symmetry.space_group_name_H-M   'P 1'
#
loop_
_entity.id
_entity.type
_entity.pdbx_description
1 polymer ?
#
loop_
_entity_poly.entity_id
_entity_poly.type
_entity_poly.pdbx_seq_one_letter_code
_entity_poly.pdbx_strand_id
1 'polypeptide(L)' 'LDLKIVAEGVEQVDQFELVKQMGIRCVQGYLVSRPETSSRVGNKVLKSNMNHIASTGTSVWLPESS' A
#
# COMPACT_ATOMS: atom_id res chain seq x y z
N LEU A 1 4.94 22.81 1.94
CA LEU A 1 4.27 21.85 2.84
C LEU A 1 4.95 20.51 2.61
N ASP A 2 5.69 20.01 3.60
CA ASP A 2 6.38 18.72 3.53
C ASP A 2 5.44 17.62 4.05
N LEU A 3 4.39 17.33 3.27
CA LEU A 3 3.33 16.42 3.65
C LEU A 3 3.34 15.18 2.77
N LYS A 4 3.26 14.01 3.42
CA LYS A 4 3.07 12.73 2.75
C LYS A 4 1.61 12.58 2.33
N ILE A 5 1.37 12.47 1.02
CA ILE A 5 0.04 12.26 0.46
C ILE A 5 -0.21 10.77 0.26
N VAL A 6 -1.40 10.30 0.66
CA VAL A 6 -1.88 8.93 0.43
C VAL A 6 -3.13 9.00 -0.43
N ALA A 7 -3.14 8.31 -1.57
CA ALA A 7 -4.34 8.11 -2.36
C ALA A 7 -5.10 6.87 -1.83
N GLU A 8 -6.28 7.07 -1.26
CA GLU A 8 -7.15 6.00 -0.77
C GLU A 8 -8.20 5.59 -1.81
N GLY A 9 -8.72 4.37 -1.70
CA GLY A 9 -9.79 3.86 -2.57
C GLY A 9 -9.32 3.42 -3.96
N VAL A 10 -8.06 3.02 -4.13
CA VAL A 10 -7.56 2.48 -5.42
C VAL A 10 -7.96 1.01 -5.58
N GLU A 11 -8.86 0.75 -6.52
CA GLU A 11 -9.50 -0.55 -6.75
C GLU A 11 -9.19 -1.12 -8.14
N GLN A 12 -8.78 -0.28 -9.08
CA GLN A 12 -8.48 -0.65 -10.47
C GLN A 12 -7.11 -0.17 -10.91
N VAL A 13 -6.50 -0.87 -11.87
CA VAL A 13 -5.14 -0.59 -12.37
C VAL A 13 -5.03 0.82 -12.96
N ASP A 14 -6.05 1.27 -13.69
CA ASP A 14 -6.04 2.61 -14.31
C ASP A 14 -6.00 3.74 -13.26
N GLN A 15 -6.64 3.54 -12.11
CA GLN A 15 -6.59 4.49 -10.98
C GLN A 15 -5.18 4.52 -10.37
N PHE A 16 -4.52 3.36 -10.27
CA PHE A 16 -3.14 3.27 -9.77
C PHE A 16 -2.15 4.01 -10.69
N GLU A 17 -2.25 3.80 -12.00
CA GLU A 17 -1.37 4.49 -12.95
C GLU A 17 -1.62 6.01 -12.95
N LEU A 18 -2.88 6.44 -12.81
CA LEU A 18 -3.20 7.87 -12.68
C LEU A 18 -2.55 8.50 -11.44
N VAL A 19 -2.70 7.91 -10.25
CA VAL A 19 -2.13 8.49 -9.02
C VAL A 19 -0.60 8.48 -9.03
N LYS A 20 0.00 7.48 -9.69
CA LYS A 20 1.43 7.40 -9.93
C LYS A 20 1.91 8.53 -10.86
N GLN A 21 1.18 8.81 -11.94
CA GLN A 21 1.47 9.96 -12.83
C GLN A 21 1.33 11.31 -12.12
N MET A 22 0.43 11.42 -11.14
CA MET A 22 0.29 12.60 -10.27
C MET A 22 1.44 12.74 -9.25
N GLY A 23 2.40 11.81 -9.22
CA GLY A 23 3.53 11.85 -8.30
C GLY A 23 3.21 11.38 -6.88
N ILE A 24 2.04 10.78 -6.65
CA ILE A 24 1.66 10.24 -5.34
C ILE A 24 2.42 8.93 -5.10
N ARG A 25 3.12 8.85 -3.97
CA ARG A 25 4.01 7.72 -3.64
C ARG A 25 3.41 6.72 -2.67
N CYS A 26 2.22 6.98 -2.14
CA CYS A 26 1.55 6.11 -1.17
C CYS A 26 0.11 5.90 -1.58
N VAL A 27 -0.32 4.64 -1.57
CA VAL A 27 -1.60 4.22 -2.13
C VAL A 27 -2.23 3.18 -1.21
N GLN A 28 -3.54 3.30 -0.99
CA GLN A 28 -4.36 2.33 -0.28
C GLN A 28 -5.61 2.03 -1.11
N GLY A 29 -6.03 0.78 -1.09
CA GLY A 29 -7.28 0.36 -1.69
C GLY A 29 -7.31 -1.13 -1.95
N TYR A 30 -8.46 -1.61 -2.39
CA TYR A 30 -8.72 -3.03 -2.56
C TYR A 30 -7.77 -3.72 -3.56
N LEU A 31 -7.29 -2.97 -4.55
CA LEU A 31 -6.28 -3.44 -5.51
C LEU A 31 -4.95 -3.80 -4.82
N VAL A 32 -4.59 -3.05 -3.77
CA VAL A 32 -3.34 -3.20 -3.03
C VAL A 32 -3.47 -4.25 -1.93
N SER A 33 -4.56 -4.19 -1.15
CA SER A 33 -4.88 -5.17 -0.11
C SER A 33 -6.36 -5.08 0.23
N ARG A 34 -7.01 -6.23 0.39
CA ARG A 34 -8.35 -6.29 0.98
C ARG A 34 -8.28 -5.97 2.48
N PRO A 35 -9.40 -5.67 3.15
CA PRO A 35 -9.45 -5.64 4.60
C PRO A 35 -9.02 -6.98 5.19
N GLU A 36 -8.05 -6.94 6.09
CA GLU A 36 -7.43 -8.10 6.71
C GLU A 36 -7.78 -8.15 8.21
N THR A 37 -7.89 -9.35 8.77
CA THR A 37 -7.98 -9.50 10.23
C THR A 37 -6.63 -9.19 10.89
N SER A 38 -6.66 -8.79 12.16
CA SER A 38 -5.44 -8.50 12.93
C SER A 38 -4.43 -9.67 12.94
N SER A 39 -4.92 -10.91 13.00
CA SER A 39 -4.08 -12.12 12.92
C SER A 39 -3.39 -12.29 11.56
N ARG A 40 -4.09 -11.97 10.45
CA ARG A 40 -3.51 -12.01 9.09
C ARG A 40 -2.49 -10.89 8.89
N VAL A 41 -2.81 -9.67 9.35
CA VAL A 41 -1.85 -8.55 9.34
C VAL A 41 -0.60 -8.90 10.14
N GLY A 42 -0.76 -9.40 11.37
CA GLY A 42 0.37 -9.80 12.23
C GLY A 42 1.25 -10.86 11.57
N ASN A 43 0.66 -11.90 10.98
CA ASN A 43 1.41 -12.91 10.23
C ASN A 43 2.15 -12.31 9.02
N LYS A 44 1.53 -11.38 8.29
CA LYS A 44 2.14 -10.72 7.11
C LYS A 44 3.33 -9.83 7.52
N VAL A 45 3.21 -9.09 8.63
CA VAL A 45 4.29 -8.27 9.22
C VAL A 45 5.49 -9.15 9.58
N LEU A 46 5.24 -10.23 10.33
CA LEU A 46 6.29 -11.14 10.83
C LEU A 46 6.99 -11.88 9.70
N LYS A 47 6.23 -12.38 8.70
CA LYS A 47 6.80 -13.11 7.55
C LYS A 47 7.59 -12.21 6.60
N SER A 48 7.22 -10.94 6.48
CA SER A 48 7.85 -10.02 5.55
C SER A 48 9.06 -9.29 6.15
N ASN A 49 9.38 -9.54 7.44
CA ASN A 49 10.40 -8.82 8.20
C ASN A 49 10.30 -7.29 8.06
N MET A 50 9.06 -6.78 7.93
CA MET A 50 8.78 -5.38 7.68
C MET A 50 8.18 -4.74 8.93
N ASN A 51 9.02 -4.05 9.71
CA ASN A 51 8.57 -3.23 10.85
C ASN A 51 7.53 -2.14 10.45
N HIS A 52 7.39 -1.83 9.16
CA HIS A 52 6.52 -0.76 8.64
C HIS A 52 5.06 -1.16 8.33
N ILE A 53 4.72 -2.45 8.19
CA ILE A 53 3.33 -2.87 7.88
C ILE A 53 2.40 -2.65 9.09
N ALA A 54 2.95 -2.71 10.30
CA ALA A 54 2.20 -2.59 11.55
C ALA A 54 1.56 -1.20 11.76
N SER A 55 2.05 -0.14 11.11
CA SER A 55 1.55 1.22 11.33
C SER A 55 0.48 1.67 10.33
N THR A 56 0.38 1.06 9.14
CA THR A 56 -0.56 1.51 8.08
C THR A 56 -1.56 0.45 7.64
N GLY A 57 -1.45 -0.79 8.11
CA GLY A 57 -2.36 -1.89 7.73
C GLY A 57 -2.32 -2.27 6.24
N THR A 58 -1.35 -1.74 5.49
CA THR A 58 -1.23 -1.85 4.03
C THR A 58 0.14 -2.42 3.65
N SER A 59 0.21 -3.22 2.57
CA SER A 59 1.48 -3.74 2.06
C SER A 59 2.18 -2.73 1.16
N VAL A 60 3.52 -2.70 1.24
CA VAL A 60 4.39 -1.97 0.32
C VAL A 60 4.47 -2.74 -1.00
N TRP A 61 4.12 -2.09 -2.12
CA TRP A 61 4.43 -2.59 -3.46
C TRP A 61 5.80 -2.05 -3.87
N LEU A 62 6.74 -2.95 -4.19
CA LEU A 62 8.03 -2.61 -4.79
C LEU A 62 7.91 -2.83 -6.30
N PRO A 63 8.31 -1.87 -7.15
CA PRO A 63 8.34 -2.10 -8.59
C PRO A 63 9.30 -3.24 -8.93
N GLU A 64 8.90 -4.15 -9.84
CA GLU A 64 9.82 -5.15 -10.39
C GLU A 64 10.96 -4.44 -11.17
N SER A 65 12.19 -4.86 -10.90
CA SER A 65 13.37 -4.40 -11.65
C SER A 65 13.38 -5.12 -12.99
N SER A 66 13.48 -4.35 -14.07
CA SER A 66 13.64 -4.84 -15.45
C SER A 66 14.86 -5.75 -15.62
#